data_AF-A0A3D3JWK4-F1
#
_entry.id   AF-A0A3D3JWK4-F1
#
_cell.length_a   1.000
_cell.length_b   1.000
_cell.length_c   1.000
_cell.angle_alpha   90.00
_cell.angle_beta   90.00
_cell.angle_gamma   90.00
#
_symmetry.space_group_name_H-M   'P 1'
#
loop_
_entity.id
_entity.type
_entity.pdbx_description
1 polymer ?
#
loop_
_entity_poly.entity_id
_entity_poly.type
_entity_poly.pdbx_seq_one_letter_code
_entity_poly.pdbx_strand_id
1 'polypeptide(L)'
;MHIVLAPDSFKECLSAQGVCDSLTRGIRRAVPDAIVTTAPMADGGDGTLDAFLTLGSNEERTVAVTDPLGRSIRARYAWEPAAREAFIETATACGLELLSVDERNPLRTTTFGAGQIFAQAIADGAQSVFLTIGGSATNDGGTGFARAMGYRFLDASGKDLP
;
A
#
# COMPACT_ATOMS: atom_id res chain seq x y z
N MET A 1 22.86 -5.61 26.73
CA MET A 1 21.93 -6.54 26.04
C MET A 1 21.50 -5.88 24.75
N HIS A 2 21.47 -6.62 23.64
CA HIS A 2 21.01 -6.11 22.34
C HIS A 2 19.72 -6.83 21.97
N ILE A 3 18.66 -6.07 21.71
CA ILE A 3 17.32 -6.58 21.39
C ILE A 3 16.94 -6.08 20.00
N VAL A 4 16.53 -6.98 19.13
CA VAL A 4 15.97 -6.66 17.82
C VAL A 4 14.44 -6.76 17.91
N LEU A 5 13.75 -5.70 17.49
CA LEU A 5 12.30 -5.66 17.41
C LEU A 5 11.90 -5.71 15.95
N ALA A 6 11.31 -6.83 15.53
CA ALA A 6 10.79 -7.02 14.18
C ALA A 6 9.28 -7.38 14.16
N PRO A 7 8.41 -6.53 14.76
CA PRO A 7 6.98 -6.78 14.77
C PRO A 7 6.30 -6.39 13.45
N ASP A 8 5.13 -6.97 13.23
CA ASP A 8 4.13 -6.47 12.28
C ASP A 8 3.18 -5.46 12.95
N SER A 9 2.36 -4.79 12.15
CA SER A 9 1.28 -3.91 12.59
C SER A 9 0.21 -4.65 13.40
N PHE A 10 -0.47 -3.90 14.27
CA PHE A 10 -1.74 -4.32 14.84
C PHE A 10 -2.84 -3.69 14.00
N LYS A 11 -3.48 -4.49 13.14
CA LYS A 11 -4.49 -4.02 12.18
C LYS A 11 -5.54 -3.12 12.84
N GLU A 12 -5.82 -2.00 12.19
CA GLU A 12 -6.74 -0.95 12.66
C GLU A 12 -6.41 -0.37 14.06
N CYS A 13 -5.16 -0.52 14.52
CA CYS A 13 -4.73 -0.08 15.85
C CYS A 13 -3.38 0.64 15.86
N LEU A 14 -2.27 -0.05 15.58
CA LEU A 14 -0.92 0.53 15.55
C LEU A 14 -0.18 0.07 14.30
N SER A 15 0.53 0.99 13.65
CA SER A 15 1.51 0.61 12.63
C SER A 15 2.64 -0.22 13.24
N ALA A 16 3.37 -0.98 12.41
CA ALA A 16 4.54 -1.73 12.86
C ALA A 16 5.57 -0.81 13.57
N GLN A 17 5.75 0.42 13.07
CA GLN A 17 6.57 1.43 13.73
C GLN A 17 6.00 1.86 15.09
N GLY A 18 4.68 2.07 15.20
CA GLY A 18 4.02 2.38 16.48
C GLY A 18 4.19 1.28 17.53
N VAL A 19 4.20 0.01 17.11
CA VAL A 19 4.52 -1.14 17.96
C VAL A 19 5.98 -1.10 18.40
N CYS A 20 6.93 -0.90 17.47
CA CYS A 20 8.36 -0.73 17.77
C CYS A 20 8.62 0.37 18.80
N ASP A 21 8.00 1.54 18.64
CA ASP A 21 8.17 2.67 19.55
C ASP A 21 7.64 2.34 20.96
N SER A 22 6.49 1.67 21.02
CA SER A 22 5.84 1.29 22.27
C SER A 22 6.64 0.24 23.05
N LEU A 23 7.14 -0.78 22.35
CA LEU A 23 8.02 -1.80 22.94
C LEU A 23 9.36 -1.21 23.38
N THR A 24 9.96 -0.33 22.58
CA THR A 24 11.23 0.34 22.92
C THR A 24 11.11 1.14 24.22
N ARG A 25 10.03 1.92 24.39
CA ARG A 25 9.76 2.63 25.65
C ARG A 25 9.63 1.68 26.84
N GLY A 26 8.93 0.55 26.64
CA GLY A 26 8.79 -0.49 27.66
C GLY A 26 10.13 -1.10 28.08
N ILE A 27 10.93 -1.51 27.09
CA ILE A 27 12.24 -2.13 27.29
C ILE A 27 13.19 -1.19 28.03
N ARG A 28 13.30 0.07 27.61
CA ARG A 28 14.20 1.04 28.25
C ARG A 28 13.79 1.40 29.69
N ARG A 29 12.52 1.23 30.07
CA ARG A 29 12.11 1.37 31.48
C ARG A 29 12.63 0.23 32.36
N ALA A 30 12.69 -0.99 31.83
CA ALA A 30 13.14 -2.16 32.56
C ALA A 30 14.67 -2.35 32.49
N VAL A 31 15.27 -2.03 31.34
CA VAL A 31 16.70 -2.17 31.05
C VAL A 31 17.19 -0.88 30.34
N PRO A 32 17.57 0.16 31.09
CA PRO A 32 17.92 1.48 30.53
C PRO A 32 19.03 1.45 29.48
N ASP A 33 20.03 0.59 29.66
CA ASP A 33 21.20 0.49 28.78
C ASP A 33 21.03 -0.54 27.65
N ALA A 34 19.80 -1.00 27.38
CA ALA A 34 19.53 -1.90 26.26
C ALA A 34 19.77 -1.20 24.92
N ILE A 35 20.57 -1.81 24.06
CA ILE A 35 20.67 -1.43 22.65
C ILE A 35 19.45 -2.04 21.95
N VAL A 36 18.60 -1.20 21.36
CA VAL A 36 17.38 -1.64 20.67
C VAL A 36 17.50 -1.28 19.19
N THR A 37 17.40 -2.29 18.33
CA THR A 37 17.31 -2.12 16.88
C THR A 37 15.90 -2.43 16.45
N THR A 38 15.23 -1.47 15.81
CA THR A 38 13.87 -1.64 15.27
C THR A 38 13.94 -1.96 13.79
N ALA A 39 13.21 -2.99 13.38
CA ALA A 39 13.04 -3.42 12.00
C ALA A 39 11.55 -3.69 11.77
N PRO A 40 10.70 -2.65 11.69
CA PRO A 40 9.27 -2.83 11.45
C PRO A 40 9.06 -3.67 10.19
N MET A 41 8.25 -4.71 10.32
CA MET A 41 7.98 -5.67 9.24
C MET A 41 6.59 -5.42 8.66
N ALA A 42 6.41 -5.85 7.42
CA ALA A 42 5.10 -5.92 6.78
C ALA A 42 5.05 -7.17 5.87
N ASP A 43 3.86 -7.71 5.68
CA ASP A 43 3.61 -8.93 4.91
C ASP A 43 3.12 -8.67 3.47
N GLY A 44 3.23 -7.42 3.00
CA GLY A 44 2.61 -6.96 1.75
C GLY A 44 1.24 -6.29 1.95
N GLY A 45 0.87 -5.97 3.19
CA GLY A 45 -0.22 -5.05 3.51
C GLY A 45 0.27 -3.65 3.87
N ASP A 46 -0.52 -2.97 4.71
CA ASP A 46 -0.29 -1.58 5.10
C ASP A 46 1.08 -1.38 5.75
N GLY A 47 1.81 -0.37 5.29
CA GLY A 47 3.14 -0.01 5.81
C GLY A 47 4.31 -0.77 5.17
N THR A 48 4.05 -1.63 4.18
CA THR A 48 5.11 -2.26 3.39
C THR A 48 5.86 -1.22 2.56
N LEU A 49 5.14 -0.25 1.99
CA LEU A 49 5.73 0.85 1.23
C LEU A 49 6.68 1.68 2.10
N ASP A 50 6.28 2.01 3.33
CA ASP A 50 7.13 2.78 4.24
C ASP A 50 8.43 2.02 4.55
N ALA A 51 8.36 0.69 4.75
CA ALA A 51 9.54 -0.14 4.90
C ALA A 51 10.46 -0.07 3.67
N PHE A 52 9.92 -0.16 2.45
CA PHE A 52 10.69 -0.04 1.22
C PHE A 52 11.30 1.36 1.02
N LEU A 53 10.58 2.43 1.36
CA LEU A 53 11.07 3.80 1.25
C LEU A 53 12.27 4.08 2.17
N THR A 54 12.44 3.33 3.25
CA THR A 54 13.65 3.43 4.10
C THR A 54 14.88 2.76 3.50
N LEU A 55 14.72 1.97 2.43
CA LEU A 55 15.80 1.22 1.80
C LEU A 55 16.38 1.96 0.59
N GLY A 56 17.71 1.91 0.48
CA GLY A 56 18.43 2.28 -0.74
C GLY A 56 18.22 3.73 -1.18
N SER A 57 18.05 3.92 -2.49
CA SER A 57 17.88 5.23 -3.14
C SER A 57 16.43 5.44 -3.61
N ASN A 58 15.46 4.82 -2.93
CA ASN A 58 14.05 4.88 -3.30
C ASN A 58 13.49 6.30 -3.12
N GLU A 59 12.87 6.83 -4.17
CA GLU A 59 12.14 8.09 -4.15
C GLU A 59 10.66 7.83 -3.82
N GLU A 60 10.09 8.58 -2.89
CA GLU A 60 8.64 8.62 -2.74
C GLU A 60 8.04 9.47 -3.87
N ARG A 61 7.12 8.88 -4.64
CA ARG A 61 6.34 9.56 -5.66
C ARG A 61 4.87 9.51 -5.33
N THR A 62 4.13 10.50 -5.82
CA THR A 62 2.69 10.60 -5.56
C THR A 62 1.91 10.94 -6.82
N VAL A 63 0.76 10.30 -7.01
CA VAL A 63 -0.09 10.43 -8.20
C VAL A 63 -1.55 10.60 -7.80
N ALA A 64 -2.29 11.43 -8.54
CA ALA A 64 -3.72 11.57 -8.36
C ALA A 64 -4.44 10.33 -8.93
N VAL A 65 -5.21 9.66 -8.09
CA VAL A 65 -5.91 8.42 -8.42
C VAL A 65 -7.32 8.42 -7.87
N THR A 66 -8.07 7.38 -8.24
CA THR A 66 -9.42 7.12 -7.79
C THR A 66 -9.40 6.18 -6.61
N ASP A 67 -10.01 6.56 -5.50
CA ASP A 67 -10.13 5.72 -4.31
C ASP A 67 -11.18 4.59 -4.51
N PRO A 68 -11.44 3.71 -3.51
CA PRO A 68 -12.40 2.63 -3.68
C PRO A 68 -13.80 3.10 -4.11
N LEU A 69 -14.23 4.29 -3.71
CA LEU A 69 -15.59 4.81 -3.94
C LEU A 69 -15.68 5.79 -5.11
N GLY A 70 -14.63 5.95 -5.91
CA GLY A 70 -14.64 6.84 -7.06
C GLY A 70 -14.16 8.26 -6.79
N ARG A 71 -13.69 8.57 -5.57
CA ARG A 71 -13.23 9.91 -5.17
C ARG A 71 -11.78 10.12 -5.60
N SER A 72 -11.39 11.35 -5.91
CA SER A 72 -9.99 11.65 -6.22
C SER A 72 -9.16 11.78 -4.95
N ILE A 73 -8.05 11.05 -4.88
CA ILE A 73 -7.07 11.09 -3.78
C ILE A 73 -5.65 11.14 -4.35
N ARG A 74 -4.66 11.45 -3.51
CA ARG A 74 -3.24 11.24 -3.85
C ARG A 74 -2.75 9.94 -3.24
N ALA A 75 -2.36 9.00 -4.08
CA ALA A 75 -1.68 7.78 -3.64
C ALA A 75 -0.17 7.92 -3.78
N ARG A 76 0.57 7.14 -2.99
CA ARG A 76 2.03 7.13 -2.94
C ARG A 76 2.58 5.79 -3.47
N TYR A 77 3.78 5.81 -4.04
CA TYR A 77 4.55 4.62 -4.41
C TYR A 77 6.05 4.93 -4.35
N ALA A 78 6.88 3.90 -4.27
CA ALA A 78 8.34 4.07 -4.30
C ALA A 78 8.85 3.87 -5.72
N TRP A 79 9.84 4.67 -6.10
CA TRP A 79 10.52 4.61 -7.38
C TRP A 79 12.03 4.55 -7.19
N GLU A 80 12.66 3.53 -7.78
CA GLU A 80 14.11 3.42 -7.89
C GLU A 80 14.51 3.71 -9.34
N PRO A 81 15.11 4.88 -9.64
CA PRO A 81 15.46 5.28 -11.00
C PRO A 81 16.62 4.51 -11.65
N ALA A 82 17.63 4.11 -10.88
CA ALA A 82 18.82 3.41 -11.37
C ALA A 82 18.51 1.94 -11.73
N ALA A 83 17.76 1.24 -10.89
CA ALA A 83 17.28 -0.12 -11.10
C ALA A 83 16.04 -0.17 -12.00
N ARG A 84 15.35 0.97 -12.17
CA ARG A 84 14.08 1.11 -12.89
C ARG A 84 12.98 0.23 -12.29
N GLU A 85 12.91 0.23 -10.97
CA GLU A 85 11.96 -0.57 -10.21
C GLU A 85 10.95 0.33 -9.51
N ALA A 86 9.69 -0.09 -9.50
CA ALA A 86 8.66 0.59 -8.71
C ALA A 86 8.05 -0.37 -7.68
N PHE A 87 7.80 0.13 -6.48
CA PHE A 87 7.09 -0.59 -5.44
C PHE A 87 5.76 0.08 -5.16
N ILE A 88 4.67 -0.67 -5.32
CA ILE A 88 3.30 -0.18 -5.20
C ILE A 88 2.59 -0.96 -4.10
N GLU A 89 2.15 -0.24 -3.09
CA GLU A 89 1.19 -0.74 -2.11
C GLU A 89 -0.22 -0.35 -2.56
N THR A 90 -1.00 -1.33 -3.02
CA THR A 90 -2.32 -1.07 -3.60
C THR A 90 -3.30 -0.47 -2.59
N ALA A 91 -3.11 -0.73 -1.30
CA ALA A 91 -3.90 -0.14 -0.22
C ALA A 91 -3.88 1.39 -0.21
N THR A 92 -2.81 2.02 -0.72
CA THR A 92 -2.72 3.48 -0.85
C THR A 92 -3.76 4.08 -1.81
N ALA A 93 -4.33 3.27 -2.72
CA ALA A 93 -5.40 3.67 -3.63
C ALA A 93 -6.71 2.92 -3.38
N CYS A 94 -6.68 1.68 -2.91
CA CYS A 94 -7.86 0.86 -2.74
C CYS A 94 -7.93 0.12 -1.40
N GLY A 95 -7.35 0.69 -0.34
CA GLY A 95 -7.26 0.10 1.00
C GLY A 95 -8.46 0.35 1.89
N LEU A 96 -8.63 -0.50 2.91
CA LEU A 96 -9.68 -0.40 3.94
C LEU A 96 -9.57 0.89 4.77
N GLU A 97 -8.37 1.40 4.98
CA GLU A 97 -8.12 2.62 5.76
C GLU A 97 -8.68 3.88 5.08
N LEU A 98 -8.96 3.83 3.77
CA LEU A 98 -9.56 4.94 3.02
C LEU A 98 -11.07 5.07 3.25
N LEU A 99 -11.68 4.10 3.94
CA LEU A 99 -13.13 4.01 4.15
C LEU A 99 -13.47 4.03 5.63
N SER A 100 -14.43 4.88 6.00
CA SER A 100 -15.15 4.73 7.26
C SER A 100 -15.93 3.42 7.30
N VAL A 101 -16.29 2.94 8.49
CA VAL A 101 -16.99 1.65 8.66
C VAL A 101 -18.29 1.59 7.83
N ASP A 102 -19.05 2.68 7.79
CA ASP A 102 -20.32 2.76 7.06
C ASP A 102 -20.16 2.83 5.53
N GLU A 103 -18.95 3.16 5.06
CA GLU A 103 -18.61 3.21 3.63
C GLU A 103 -18.19 1.84 3.07
N ARG A 104 -17.90 0.85 3.94
CA ARG A 104 -17.37 -0.46 3.54
C ARG A 104 -18.46 -1.31 2.90
N ASN A 105 -18.51 -1.27 1.57
CA ASN A 105 -19.38 -2.12 0.76
C ASN A 105 -18.62 -2.70 -0.44
N PRO A 106 -18.23 -4.00 -0.40
CA PRO A 106 -17.40 -4.61 -1.44
C PRO A 106 -18.06 -4.66 -2.83
N LEU A 107 -19.39 -4.47 -2.92
CA LEU A 107 -20.12 -4.40 -4.19
C LEU A 107 -19.95 -3.05 -4.92
N ARG A 108 -19.41 -2.04 -4.23
CA ARG A 108 -19.26 -0.67 -4.76
C ARG A 108 -17.82 -0.21 -4.90
N THR A 109 -16.89 -0.98 -4.35
CA THR A 109 -15.47 -0.61 -4.25
C THR A 109 -14.69 -1.08 -5.48
N THR A 110 -13.77 -0.27 -5.98
CA THR A 110 -12.96 -0.59 -7.17
C THR A 110 -11.45 -0.56 -6.94
N THR A 111 -10.72 -1.40 -7.67
CA THR A 111 -9.24 -1.38 -7.77
C THR A 111 -8.69 -0.39 -8.82
N PHE A 112 -9.54 0.45 -9.42
CA PHE A 112 -9.15 1.35 -10.51
C PHE A 112 -7.96 2.25 -10.16
N GLY A 113 -7.93 2.85 -8.97
CA GLY A 113 -6.81 3.68 -8.54
C GLY A 113 -5.47 2.95 -8.47
N ALA A 114 -5.46 1.67 -8.07
CA ALA A 114 -4.23 0.88 -8.05
C ALA A 114 -3.67 0.70 -9.47
N GLY A 115 -4.55 0.53 -10.47
CA GLY A 115 -4.14 0.49 -11.88
C GLY A 115 -3.63 1.85 -12.38
N GLN A 116 -4.14 2.96 -11.86
CA GLN A 116 -3.62 4.30 -12.16
C GLN A 116 -2.21 4.51 -11.59
N ILE A 117 -1.92 4.03 -10.38
CA ILE A 117 -0.54 4.05 -9.84
C ILE A 117 0.37 3.22 -10.75
N PHE A 118 -0.06 2.02 -11.13
CA PHE A 118 0.72 1.14 -11.99
C PHE A 118 1.02 1.76 -13.36
N ALA A 119 0.02 2.39 -13.98
CA ALA A 119 0.19 3.13 -15.23
C ALA A 119 1.20 4.28 -15.07
N GLN A 120 1.16 5.00 -13.94
CA GLN A 120 2.13 6.05 -13.66
C GLN A 120 3.55 5.50 -13.46
N ALA A 121 3.71 4.39 -12.73
CA ALA A 121 5.01 3.76 -12.55
C ALA A 121 5.63 3.33 -13.89
N ILE A 122 4.82 2.81 -14.83
CA ILE A 122 5.28 2.51 -16.19
C ILE A 122 5.68 3.80 -16.92
N ALA A 123 4.86 4.86 -16.83
CA ALA A 123 5.15 6.14 -17.47
C ALA A 123 6.45 6.78 -16.93
N ASP A 124 6.76 6.55 -15.67
CA ASP A 124 8.02 6.97 -15.04
C ASP A 124 9.24 6.14 -15.49
N GLY A 125 9.01 5.06 -16.24
CA GLY A 125 10.04 4.24 -16.86
C GLY A 125 10.33 2.93 -16.14
N ALA A 126 9.47 2.47 -15.23
CA ALA A 126 9.64 1.20 -14.55
C ALA A 126 9.70 0.01 -15.53
N GLN A 127 10.65 -0.90 -15.29
CA GLN A 127 10.78 -2.18 -15.99
C GLN A 127 10.34 -3.35 -15.12
N SER A 128 10.50 -3.23 -13.81
CA SER A 128 9.97 -4.16 -12.81
C SER A 128 9.04 -3.41 -11.88
N VAL A 129 7.89 -4.01 -11.57
CA VAL A 129 6.95 -3.44 -10.60
C VAL A 129 6.60 -4.51 -9.56
N PHE A 130 6.85 -4.19 -8.30
CA PHE A 130 6.47 -4.99 -7.16
C PHE A 130 5.14 -4.48 -6.62
N LEU A 131 4.09 -5.28 -6.75
CA LEU A 131 2.76 -4.93 -6.24
C LEU A 131 2.48 -5.72 -4.97
N THR A 132 2.04 -5.01 -3.94
CA THR A 132 1.54 -5.60 -2.72
C THR A 132 0.03 -5.39 -2.60
N ILE A 133 -0.68 -6.47 -2.29
CA ILE A 133 -2.14 -6.59 -2.46
C ILE A 133 -2.89 -6.76 -1.13
N GLY A 134 -2.20 -6.66 0.00
CA GLY A 134 -2.83 -6.68 1.33
C GLY A 134 -3.59 -5.39 1.62
N GLY A 135 -4.44 -5.43 2.66
CA GLY A 135 -5.16 -4.25 3.17
C GLY A 135 -6.30 -3.73 2.28
N SER A 136 -6.70 -4.45 1.22
CA SER A 136 -7.68 -3.95 0.26
C SER A 136 -9.11 -3.84 0.80
N ALA A 137 -9.83 -2.80 0.36
CA ALA A 137 -11.26 -2.59 0.58
C ALA A 137 -12.15 -3.24 -0.50
N THR A 138 -11.54 -3.94 -1.46
CA THR A 138 -12.17 -4.28 -2.74
C THR A 138 -12.43 -5.78 -2.90
N ASN A 139 -13.46 -6.12 -3.66
CA ASN A 139 -13.75 -7.48 -4.11
C ASN A 139 -14.18 -7.51 -5.60
N ASP A 140 -13.66 -6.58 -6.41
CA ASP A 140 -13.97 -6.45 -7.83
C ASP A 140 -13.16 -7.41 -8.73
N GLY A 141 -12.39 -8.33 -8.14
CA GLY A 141 -11.56 -9.28 -8.88
C GLY A 141 -10.44 -8.63 -9.71
N GLY A 142 -10.09 -7.37 -9.45
CA GLY A 142 -9.08 -6.64 -10.21
C GLY A 142 -9.59 -6.04 -11.53
N THR A 143 -10.91 -6.06 -11.78
CA THR A 143 -11.46 -5.49 -13.02
C THR A 143 -11.25 -3.98 -13.10
N GLY A 144 -11.30 -3.27 -11.97
CA GLY A 144 -10.96 -1.85 -11.90
C GLY A 144 -9.53 -1.59 -12.36
N PHE A 145 -8.56 -2.32 -11.81
CA PHE A 145 -7.15 -2.23 -12.21
C PHE A 145 -7.00 -2.47 -13.73
N ALA A 146 -7.59 -3.54 -14.25
CA ALA A 146 -7.51 -3.86 -15.68
C ALA A 146 -8.16 -2.77 -16.55
N ARG A 147 -9.29 -2.19 -16.13
CA ARG A 147 -9.90 -1.05 -16.83
C ARG A 147 -8.99 0.17 -16.88
N ALA A 148 -8.27 0.48 -15.80
CA ALA A 148 -7.28 1.56 -15.80
C ALA A 148 -6.14 1.32 -16.81
N MET A 149 -5.87 0.05 -17.13
CA MET A 149 -4.92 -0.37 -18.17
C MET A 149 -5.53 -0.45 -19.57
N GLY A 150 -6.77 -0.01 -19.77
CA GLY A 150 -7.44 0.07 -21.07
C GLY A 150 -8.28 -1.17 -21.44
N TYR A 151 -8.43 -2.14 -20.54
CA TYR A 151 -9.31 -3.29 -20.78
C TYR A 151 -10.77 -2.89 -20.69
N ARG A 152 -11.61 -3.55 -21.49
CA ARG A 152 -13.07 -3.37 -21.46
C ARG A 152 -13.73 -4.69 -21.08
N PHE A 153 -14.65 -4.62 -20.13
CA PHE A 153 -15.44 -5.76 -19.67
C PHE A 153 -16.88 -5.51 -20.12
N LEU A 154 -17.40 -6.38 -20.98
CA LEU A 154 -18.68 -6.18 -21.64
C LEU A 154 -19.71 -7.20 -21.16
N ASP A 155 -20.97 -6.82 -21.15
CA ASP A 155 -22.11 -7.73 -20.99
C ASP A 155 -22.45 -8.47 -22.29
N ALA A 156 -23.47 -9.33 -22.25
CA ALA A 156 -23.92 -10.11 -23.41
C ALA A 156 -24.47 -9.25 -24.57
N SER A 157 -24.80 -7.97 -24.32
CA SER A 157 -25.23 -7.00 -25.33
C SER A 157 -24.08 -6.18 -25.92
N GLY A 158 -22.85 -6.38 -25.45
CA GLY A 158 -21.67 -5.63 -25.86
C GLY A 158 -21.52 -4.28 -25.17
N LYS A 159 -22.27 -4.03 -24.09
CA LYS A 159 -22.19 -2.80 -23.30
C LYS A 159 -21.19 -2.96 -22.15
N ASP A 160 -20.47 -1.89 -21.80
CA ASP A 160 -19.55 -1.92 -20.66
C ASP A 160 -20.29 -2.26 -19.36
N LEU A 161 -19.76 -3.24 -18.63
CA LEU A 161 -20.20 -3.58 -17.27
C LEU A 161 -19.89 -2.39 -16.33
N PRO A 162 -20.67 -2.21 -15.26
CA PRO A 162 -20.37 -1.24 -14.19
C PRO A 162 -18.99 -1.43 -13.59
#